data_AF-A0A523LSA6-F1
#
_entry.id   AF-A0A523LSA6-F1
#
_cell.length_a   1.000
_cell.length_b   1.000
_cell.length_c   1.000
_cell.angle_alpha   90.00
_cell.angle_beta   90.00
_cell.angle_gamma   90.00
#
_symmetry.space_group_name_H-M   'P 1'
#
loop_
_entity.id
_entity.type
_entity.pdbx_description
1 polymer ?
#
loop_
_entity_poly.entity_id
_entity_poly.type
_entity_poly.pdbx_seq_one_letter_code
_entity_poly.pdbx_strand_id
1 'polypeptide(L)'
;MIEQLQSIWHTRIPISKAMGIQATGYDGVTLSARAGLAENINVHGTAFAGSLYAIAALCGWGMTWLKLKENSLEGSIVIARGHIDYARPVSGDIDVACGRGGSAG
;
A
#
# COMPACT_ATOMS: atom_id res chain seq x y z
N MET A 1 8.37 -11.70 7.06
CA MET A 1 7.14 -11.48 6.26
C MET A 1 7.18 -10.17 5.47
N ILE A 2 7.56 -9.03 6.07
CA ILE A 2 7.58 -7.73 5.36
C ILE A 2 8.55 -7.74 4.16
N GLU A 3 9.74 -8.32 4.32
CA GLU A 3 10.73 -8.42 3.23
C GLU A 3 10.24 -9.28 2.06
N GLN A 4 9.48 -10.34 2.35
CA GLN A 4 8.86 -11.17 1.32
C GLN A 4 7.76 -10.40 0.60
N LEU A 5 6.94 -9.66 1.33
CA LEU A 5 5.93 -8.77 0.75
C LEU A 5 6.58 -7.70 -0.15
N GLN A 6 7.64 -7.06 0.34
CA GLN A 6 8.43 -6.08 -0.42
C GLN A 6 8.99 -6.67 -1.72
N SER A 7 9.56 -7.87 -1.62
CA SER A 7 10.09 -8.58 -2.78
C SER A 7 8.99 -8.88 -3.80
N ILE A 8 7.82 -9.33 -3.35
CA ILE A 8 6.66 -9.57 -4.23
C ILE A 8 6.24 -8.28 -4.93
N TRP A 9 6.09 -7.17 -4.20
CA TRP A 9 5.75 -5.88 -4.78
C TRP A 9 6.72 -5.51 -5.89
N HIS A 10 8.02 -5.48 -5.60
CA HIS A 10 9.03 -5.00 -6.56
C HIS A 10 9.28 -5.95 -7.73
N THR A 11 9.05 -7.26 -7.58
CA THR A 11 9.32 -8.25 -8.64
C THR A 11 8.09 -8.59 -9.47
N ARG A 12 6.88 -8.51 -8.90
CA ARG A 12 5.63 -8.87 -9.58
C ARG A 12 4.77 -7.67 -9.97
N ILE A 13 5.00 -6.50 -9.37
CA ILE A 13 4.25 -5.27 -9.60
C ILE A 13 5.26 -4.15 -9.92
N PRO A 14 5.80 -4.07 -11.14
CA PRO A 14 6.93 -3.20 -11.47
C PRO A 14 6.72 -1.72 -11.12
N ILE A 15 5.48 -1.22 -11.23
CA ILE A 15 5.13 0.16 -10.88
C ILE A 15 5.40 0.46 -9.39
N SER A 16 5.28 -0.51 -8.49
CA SER A 16 5.58 -0.31 -7.07
C SER A 16 7.05 0.05 -6.82
N LYS A 17 7.96 -0.49 -7.63
CA LYS A 17 9.38 -0.17 -7.58
C LYS A 17 9.66 1.22 -8.16
N ALA A 18 9.02 1.56 -9.29
CA ALA A 18 9.15 2.87 -9.91
C ALA A 18 8.65 4.00 -9.00
N MET A 19 7.57 3.75 -8.26
CA MET A 19 7.02 4.67 -7.26
C MET A 19 7.81 4.69 -5.92
N GLY A 20 8.83 3.83 -5.76
CA GLY A 20 9.59 3.73 -4.51
C GLY A 20 8.77 3.24 -3.31
N ILE A 21 7.72 2.43 -3.53
CA ILE A 21 6.87 1.93 -2.44
C ILE A 21 7.65 0.92 -1.59
N GLN A 22 7.65 1.16 -0.28
CA GLN A 22 8.28 0.33 0.74
C GLN A 22 7.25 -0.11 1.79
N ALA A 23 7.24 -1.39 2.15
CA ALA A 23 6.59 -1.88 3.36
C ALA A 23 7.49 -1.55 4.56
N THR A 24 7.02 -0.69 5.47
CA THR A 24 7.84 -0.15 6.56
C THR A 24 7.64 -0.85 7.89
N GLY A 25 6.54 -1.57 8.06
CA GLY A 25 6.30 -2.34 9.28
C GLY A 25 4.99 -3.11 9.25
N TYR A 26 4.91 -4.15 10.07
CA TYR A 26 3.68 -4.90 10.31
C TYR A 26 3.69 -5.46 11.73
N ASP A 27 2.71 -5.08 12.54
CA ASP A 27 2.61 -5.44 13.96
C ASP A 27 1.61 -6.58 14.24
N GLY A 28 1.09 -7.23 13.18
CA GLY A 28 0.03 -8.23 13.28
C GLY A 28 -1.38 -7.65 13.15
N VAL A 29 -1.55 -6.33 13.22
CA VAL A 29 -2.86 -5.64 13.11
C VAL A 29 -2.83 -4.59 12.01
N THR A 30 -1.73 -3.85 11.88
CA THR A 30 -1.54 -2.73 10.97
C THR A 30 -0.32 -2.97 10.09
N LEU A 31 -0.48 -2.84 8.78
CA LEU A 31 0.60 -2.76 7.81
C LEU A 31 0.85 -1.29 7.50
N SER A 32 2.11 -0.87 7.60
CA SER A 32 2.56 0.46 7.20
C SER A 32 3.36 0.40 5.90
N ALA A 33 3.17 1.39 5.03
CA ALA A 33 3.92 1.55 3.80
C ALA A 33 4.28 3.02 3.56
N ARG A 34 5.37 3.26 2.83
CA ARG A 34 5.84 4.61 2.47
C ARG A 34 6.27 4.69 1.01
N ALA A 35 6.17 5.87 0.41
CA ALA A 35 6.83 6.22 -0.85
C ALA A 35 7.36 7.66 -0.81
N GLY A 36 8.46 7.92 -1.51
CA GLY A 36 9.05 9.25 -1.63
C GLY A 36 8.18 10.19 -2.47
N LEU A 37 8.15 11.48 -2.15
CA LEU A 37 7.41 12.47 -2.96
C LEU A 37 8.00 12.63 -4.35
N ALA A 38 9.33 12.56 -4.49
CA ALA A 38 10.05 12.88 -5.72
C ALA A 38 9.62 11.98 -6.90
N GLU A 39 9.39 10.70 -6.63
CA GLU A 39 8.94 9.70 -7.60
C GLU A 39 7.43 9.79 -7.90
N ASN A 40 6.69 10.53 -7.08
CA ASN A 40 5.23 10.52 -7.05
C ASN A 40 4.62 11.92 -7.21
N ILE A 41 5.38 12.90 -7.70
CA ILE A 41 4.93 14.30 -7.80
C ILE A 41 3.98 14.52 -8.98
N ASN A 42 3.07 15.48 -8.84
CA ASN A 42 2.23 16.01 -9.90
C ASN A 42 2.70 17.40 -10.35
N VAL A 43 2.01 17.98 -11.34
CA VAL A 43 2.33 19.30 -11.91
C VAL A 43 2.26 20.47 -10.92
N HIS A 44 1.70 20.26 -9.71
CA HIS A 44 1.58 21.26 -8.65
C HIS A 44 2.61 21.08 -7.52
N GLY A 45 3.59 20.18 -7.69
CA GLY A 45 4.60 19.95 -6.66
C GLY A 45 4.11 19.14 -5.45
N THR A 46 2.96 18.47 -5.57
CA THR A 46 2.36 17.61 -4.52
C THR A 46 2.19 16.19 -5.03
N ALA A 47 1.84 15.23 -4.18
CA ALA A 47 1.65 13.84 -4.59
C ALA A 47 0.55 13.70 -5.65
N PHE A 48 0.83 12.94 -6.70
CA PHE A 48 -0.12 12.55 -7.73
C PHE A 48 -1.24 11.69 -7.12
N ALA A 49 -2.49 12.03 -7.46
CA ALA A 49 -3.66 11.32 -6.96
C ALA A 49 -3.60 9.81 -7.27
N GLY A 50 -3.16 9.43 -8.48
CA GLY A 50 -2.99 8.02 -8.84
C GLY A 50 -1.89 7.33 -8.01
N SER A 51 -0.83 8.03 -7.63
CA SER A 51 0.20 7.51 -6.73
C SER A 51 -0.36 7.25 -5.32
N LEU A 52 -1.13 8.21 -4.78
CA LEU A 52 -1.82 8.06 -3.49
C LEU A 52 -2.76 6.85 -3.49
N TYR A 53 -3.56 6.69 -4.55
CA TYR A 53 -4.44 5.53 -4.69
C TYR A 53 -3.64 4.24 -4.81
N ALA A 54 -2.60 4.20 -5.63
CA ALA A 54 -1.82 2.99 -5.87
C ALA A 54 -1.13 2.47 -4.60
N ILE A 55 -0.49 3.33 -3.79
CA ILE A 55 0.10 2.90 -2.51
C ILE A 55 -0.96 2.49 -1.48
N ALA A 56 -2.11 3.18 -1.42
CA ALA A 56 -3.21 2.77 -0.54
C ALA A 56 -3.78 1.40 -0.92
N ALA A 57 -4.04 1.18 -2.22
CA ALA A 57 -4.53 -0.07 -2.76
C ALA A 57 -3.52 -1.21 -2.53
N LEU A 58 -2.23 -0.96 -2.75
CA LEU A 58 -1.18 -1.94 -2.56
C LEU A 58 -0.99 -2.30 -1.08
N CYS A 59 -1.16 -1.33 -0.17
CA CYS A 59 -1.16 -1.58 1.27
C CYS A 59 -2.35 -2.48 1.68
N GLY A 60 -3.55 -2.24 1.16
CA GLY A 60 -4.71 -3.12 1.38
C GLY A 60 -4.53 -4.55 0.83
N TRP A 61 -3.95 -4.66 -0.36
CA TRP A 61 -3.57 -5.96 -0.94
C TRP A 61 -2.54 -6.67 -0.06
N GLY A 62 -1.52 -5.95 0.42
CA GLY A 62 -0.47 -6.47 1.27
C GLY A 62 -0.99 -6.97 2.62
N MET A 63 -1.92 -6.25 3.24
CA MET A 63 -2.59 -6.69 4.46
C MET A 63 -3.32 -8.03 4.24
N THR A 64 -4.07 -8.15 3.13
CA THR A 64 -4.76 -9.40 2.78
C THR A 64 -3.76 -10.56 2.60
N TRP A 65 -2.64 -10.30 1.91
CA TRP A 65 -1.57 -11.30 1.73
C TRP A 65 -0.95 -11.74 3.05
N LEU A 66 -0.66 -10.80 3.95
CA LEU A 66 -0.11 -11.10 5.28
C LEU A 66 -1.08 -11.97 6.09
N LYS A 67 -2.38 -11.66 6.05
CA LYS A 67 -3.40 -12.44 6.76
C LYS A 67 -3.57 -13.84 6.21
N LEU A 68 -3.51 -14.04 4.90
CA LEU A 68 -3.49 -15.40 4.32
C LEU A 68 -2.26 -16.18 4.80
N LYS A 69 -1.08 -15.55 4.80
CA LYS A 69 0.15 -16.18 5.29
C LYS A 69 0.11 -16.56 6.76
N GLU A 70 -0.38 -15.68 7.64
CA GLU A 70 -0.54 -15.97 9.07
C GLU A 70 -1.45 -17.18 9.33
N ASN A 71 -2.50 -17.33 8.53
CA ASN A 71 -3.47 -18.42 8.67
C ASN A 71 -3.11 -19.66 7.85
N SER A 72 -1.93 -19.69 7.21
CA SER A 72 -1.50 -20.78 6.32
C SER A 72 -2.51 -21.10 5.21
N LEU A 73 -3.14 -20.05 4.68
CA LEU A 73 -4.10 -20.12 3.58
C LEU A 73 -3.43 -19.73 2.26
N GLU A 74 -3.91 -20.33 1.19
CA GLU A 74 -3.54 -20.00 -0.19
C GLU A 74 -4.71 -19.30 -0.90
N GLY A 75 -4.40 -18.35 -1.77
CA GLY A 75 -5.43 -17.65 -2.54
C GLY A 75 -4.87 -16.55 -3.43
N SER A 76 -5.52 -16.35 -4.57
CA SER A 76 -5.26 -15.23 -5.48
C SER A 76 -6.01 -13.99 -4.98
N ILE A 77 -5.30 -12.88 -4.78
CA ILE A 77 -5.87 -11.65 -4.25
C ILE A 77 -6.11 -10.67 -5.40
N VAL A 78 -7.35 -10.24 -5.56
CA VAL A 78 -7.77 -9.22 -6.53
C VAL A 78 -8.56 -8.15 -5.78
N ILE A 79 -8.23 -6.88 -6.01
CA ILE A 79 -9.00 -5.75 -5.47
C ILE A 79 -10.25 -5.59 -6.34
N ALA A 80 -11.42 -5.97 -5.82
CA ALA A 80 -12.68 -5.88 -6.55
C ALA A 80 -13.20 -4.44 -6.68
N ARG A 81 -12.97 -3.61 -5.65
CA ARG A 81 -13.39 -2.21 -5.59
C ARG A 81 -12.43 -1.43 -4.69
N GLY A 82 -12.12 -0.19 -5.08
CA GLY A 82 -11.46 0.78 -4.22
C GLY A 82 -12.16 2.14 -4.34
N HIS A 83 -12.26 2.84 -3.23
CA HIS A 83 -12.77 4.21 -3.14
C HIS A 83 -11.75 5.04 -2.35
N ILE A 84 -11.52 6.27 -2.78
CA ILE A 84 -10.59 7.19 -2.11
C ILE A 84 -11.15 8.61 -2.18
N ASP A 85 -11.09 9.32 -1.07
CA ASP A 85 -11.47 10.73 -0.97
C ASP A 85 -10.22 11.56 -0.73
N TYR A 86 -9.97 12.54 -1.61
CA TYR A 86 -8.79 13.40 -1.54
C TYR A 86 -9.12 14.68 -0.76
N ALA A 87 -8.90 14.66 0.55
CA ALA A 87 -9.25 15.79 1.41
C ALA A 87 -8.30 17.00 1.23
N ARG A 88 -6.98 16.76 1.11
CA ARG A 88 -5.95 17.81 1.01
C ARG A 88 -4.77 17.34 0.16
N PRO A 89 -4.01 18.26 -0.46
CA PRO A 89 -2.76 17.93 -1.13
C PRO A 89 -1.72 17.36 -0.14
N VAL A 90 -0.92 16.40 -0.59
CA VAL A 90 0.21 15.83 0.17
C VAL A 90 1.50 16.43 -0.40
N SER A 91 2.19 17.26 0.39
CA SER A 91 3.40 18.00 -0.03
C SER A 91 4.69 17.40 0.52
N GLY A 92 4.66 16.16 1.01
CA GLY A 92 5.80 15.42 1.51
C GLY A 92 5.71 13.95 1.11
N ASP A 93 6.58 13.13 1.69
CA ASP A 93 6.51 11.68 1.50
C ASP A 93 5.14 11.12 1.87
N ILE A 94 4.76 10.06 1.18
CA ILE A 94 3.45 9.43 1.32
C ILE A 94 3.58 8.31 2.35
N ASP A 95 2.95 8.47 3.50
CA ASP A 95 2.82 7.44 4.52
C ASP A 95 1.39 6.86 4.53
N VAL A 96 1.27 5.53 4.53
CA VAL A 96 0.00 4.80 4.54
C VAL A 96 0.00 3.78 5.66
N ALA A 97 -1.11 3.70 6.40
CA ALA A 97 -1.40 2.63 7.33
C ALA A 97 -2.69 1.92 6.92
N CYS A 98 -2.64 0.60 6.83
CA CYS A 98 -3.80 -0.27 6.62
C CYS A 98 -3.97 -1.15 7.84
N GLY A 99 -5.06 -0.96 8.59
CA GLY A 99 -5.44 -1.83 9.70
C GLY A 99 -6.29 -3.01 9.25
N ARG A 100 -6.31 -4.09 10.03
CA ARG A 100 -7.32 -5.15 9.88
C ARG A 100 -8.70 -4.51 10.08
N GLY A 101 -9.53 -4.51 9.04
CA GLY A 101 -10.90 -4.05 9.15
C GLY A 101 -11.60 -4.76 10.32
N GLY A 102 -12.08 -3.99 11.29
CA GLY A 102 -13.04 -4.52 12.24
C GLY A 102 -14.30 -4.88 11.46
N SER A 103 -14.85 -6.07 11.67
CA SER A 103 -16.27 -6.26 11.43
C SER A 103 -16.98 -5.13 12.17
N ALA A 104 -17.64 -4.23 11.44
CA ALA A 104 -18.70 -3.42 12.03
C ALA A 104 -19.74 -4.44 12.52
N GLY A 105 -19.67 -4.73 13.82
CA GLY A 105 -20.69 -5.48 14.54
C GLY A 105 -21.90 -4.59 14.78
#